data_AF-Q58180-F1
#
_entry.id   AF-Q58180-F1
#
_cell.length_a   1.000
_cell.length_b   1.000
_cell.length_c   1.000
_cell.angle_alpha   90.00
_cell.angle_beta   90.00
_cell.angle_gamma   90.00
#
_symmetry.space_group_name_H-M   'P 1'
#
loop_
_entity.id
_entity.type
_entity.pdbx_description
1 polymer ?
#
loop_
_entity_poly.entity_id
_entity_poly.type
_entity_poly.pdbx_seq_one_letter_code
_entity_poly.pdbx_strand_id
1 'polypeptide(L)'
;MMIWDWNLSKPSESIKKHSGTWDKGIDYKQTYKMFKEDLQKLKNKELLYEDDYKRIAYLITFLFQLRNGCRIWEAIAGMINIAINIDNLNWNERITVKVRTQKRKDWEFRELIIPKCIKKEDIEMVRDVFLDIKKEIDEKLTMDEKLKAKKKIVKRFGAWLYKNYGINTHSLRYAYVTYLGEHGIPAQVLAKITKHKNINYIETYTQSRLAKEILKNIGDLDD
;
A
#
# COMPACT_ATOMS: atom_id res chain seq x y z
N MET A 1 18.06 11.57 1.63
CA MET A 1 16.66 11.33 1.20
C MET A 1 15.74 12.15 2.09
N MET A 2 14.95 13.06 1.52
CA MET A 2 13.94 13.84 2.23
C MET A 2 12.71 12.96 2.52
N ILE A 3 12.31 12.85 3.78
CA ILE A 3 11.07 12.16 4.18
C ILE A 3 10.00 13.23 4.42
N TRP A 4 8.94 13.22 3.61
CA TRP A 4 7.76 14.05 3.82
C TRP A 4 6.68 13.23 4.55
N ASP A 5 6.32 13.69 5.75
CA ASP A 5 5.08 13.35 6.44
C ASP A 5 4.65 14.62 7.21
N TRP A 6 3.55 15.25 6.82
CA TRP A 6 3.06 16.44 7.50
C TRP A 6 2.41 16.12 8.86
N ASN A 7 2.02 14.87 9.09
CA ASN A 7 1.24 14.47 10.27
C ASN A 7 2.14 14.23 11.49
N LEU A 8 3.28 14.92 11.63
CA LEU A 8 4.30 14.68 12.67
C LEU A 8 3.90 15.07 14.11
N SER A 9 2.60 15.25 14.41
CA SER A 9 2.04 15.47 15.75
C SER A 9 1.17 14.30 16.31
N LYS A 10 1.07 14.19 17.65
CA LYS A 10 0.46 13.04 18.37
C LYS A 10 -1.06 12.97 18.14
N PRO A 11 -1.68 11.76 18.01
CA PRO A 11 -3.10 11.63 17.70
C PRO A 11 -4.02 11.54 18.93
N SER A 12 -5.26 12.05 18.77
CA SER A 12 -6.41 11.90 19.66
C SER A 12 -7.26 10.64 19.36
N GLU A 13 -8.18 10.33 20.28
CA GLU A 13 -8.85 9.04 20.49
C GLU A 13 -9.85 8.57 19.42
N SER A 14 -10.06 7.25 19.40
CA SER A 14 -10.69 6.48 18.34
C SER A 14 -12.21 6.33 18.45
N ILE A 15 -12.90 6.45 17.31
CA ILE A 15 -14.34 6.13 17.14
C ILE A 15 -14.50 4.65 16.71
N LYS A 16 -15.43 3.93 17.35
CA LYS A 16 -15.88 2.57 16.98
C LYS A 16 -16.84 2.62 15.78
N LYS A 17 -16.70 1.71 14.80
CA LYS A 17 -17.67 1.49 13.71
C LYS A 17 -17.90 0.00 13.42
N HIS A 18 -19.13 -0.28 13.02
CA HIS A 18 -19.77 -1.59 12.82
C HIS A 18 -19.22 -2.48 11.69
N SER A 19 -19.58 -3.76 11.77
CA SER A 19 -19.07 -4.92 11.05
C SER A 19 -19.63 -5.11 9.63
N GLY A 20 -18.74 -4.94 8.65
CA GLY A 20 -18.65 -5.80 7.47
C GLY A 20 -17.20 -6.29 7.39
N THR A 21 -16.93 -7.46 6.80
CA THR A 21 -15.54 -7.92 6.67
C THR A 21 -14.78 -6.96 5.74
N TRP A 22 -13.76 -6.28 6.28
CA TRP A 22 -12.93 -5.36 5.50
C TRP A 22 -12.13 -6.10 4.41
N ASP A 23 -11.95 -7.40 4.56
CA ASP A 23 -11.25 -8.26 3.62
C ASP A 23 -12.22 -8.95 2.65
N LYS A 24 -11.96 -8.80 1.35
CA LYS A 24 -12.68 -9.53 0.29
C LYS A 24 -12.00 -10.87 -0.07
N GLY A 25 -10.88 -11.22 0.56
CA GLY A 25 -10.19 -12.49 0.31
C GLY A 25 -9.56 -12.58 -1.08
N ILE A 26 -9.11 -11.45 -1.63
CA ILE A 26 -8.51 -11.39 -2.96
C ILE A 26 -7.16 -12.13 -3.00
N ASP A 27 -6.86 -12.80 -4.11
CA ASP A 27 -5.58 -13.48 -4.31
C ASP A 27 -4.47 -12.47 -4.64
N TYR A 28 -3.34 -12.57 -3.94
CA TYR A 28 -2.22 -11.66 -4.10
C TYR A 28 -1.59 -11.75 -5.49
N LYS A 29 -1.32 -12.96 -5.99
CA LYS A 29 -0.61 -13.19 -7.27
C LYS A 29 -1.47 -12.71 -8.44
N GLN A 30 -2.75 -13.07 -8.45
CA GLN A 30 -3.73 -12.65 -9.44
C GLN A 30 -3.93 -11.13 -9.42
N THR A 31 -4.12 -10.53 -8.25
CA THR A 31 -4.30 -9.07 -8.13
C THR A 31 -3.06 -8.31 -8.59
N TYR A 32 -1.86 -8.79 -8.21
CA TYR A 32 -0.60 -8.18 -8.64
C TYR A 32 -0.44 -8.25 -10.16
N LYS A 33 -0.72 -9.42 -10.76
CA LYS A 33 -0.66 -9.63 -12.21
C LYS A 33 -1.64 -8.71 -12.94
N MET A 34 -2.89 -8.65 -12.49
CA MET A 34 -3.93 -7.79 -13.05
C MET A 34 -3.51 -6.32 -13.06
N PHE A 35 -3.10 -5.76 -11.91
CA PHE A 35 -2.65 -4.35 -11.87
C PHE A 35 -1.40 -4.10 -12.72
N LYS A 36 -0.47 -5.06 -12.78
CA LYS A 36 0.73 -4.93 -13.61
C LYS A 36 0.37 -4.88 -15.10
N GLU A 37 -0.53 -5.75 -15.55
CA GLU A 37 -0.98 -5.80 -16.94
C GLU A 37 -1.74 -4.54 -17.33
N ASP A 38 -2.64 -4.05 -16.48
CA ASP A 38 -3.39 -2.82 -16.73
C ASP A 38 -2.47 -1.59 -16.74
N LEU A 39 -1.46 -1.56 -15.85
CA LEU A 39 -0.44 -0.52 -15.86
C LEU A 39 0.34 -0.54 -17.19
N GLN A 40 0.75 -1.72 -17.66
CA GLN A 40 1.43 -1.85 -18.94
C GLN A 40 0.56 -1.41 -20.13
N LYS A 41 -0.72 -1.81 -20.16
CA LYS A 41 -1.67 -1.38 -21.19
C LYS A 41 -1.84 0.14 -21.21
N LEU A 42 -1.97 0.77 -20.04
CA LEU A 42 -2.11 2.23 -19.95
C LEU A 42 -0.86 2.98 -20.39
N LYS A 43 0.34 2.45 -20.11
CA LYS A 43 1.60 3.06 -20.54
C LYS A 43 1.85 2.94 -22.04
N ASN A 44 1.34 1.89 -22.69
CA ASN A 44 1.62 1.59 -24.09
C ASN A 44 0.65 2.29 -25.07
N LYS A 45 -0.42 2.91 -24.56
CA LYS A 45 -1.31 3.74 -25.38
C LYS A 45 -0.82 5.18 -25.43
N GLU A 46 -1.31 5.93 -26.41
CA GLU A 46 -1.12 7.38 -26.44
C GLU A 46 -1.81 8.04 -25.23
N LEU A 47 -1.03 8.80 -24.46
CA LEU A 47 -1.48 9.49 -23.25
C LEU A 47 -2.01 10.88 -23.62
N LEU A 48 -3.30 10.94 -23.98
CA LEU A 48 -3.92 12.16 -24.49
C LEU A 48 -4.48 13.08 -23.40
N TYR A 49 -4.71 12.55 -22.19
CA TYR A 49 -5.46 13.26 -21.15
C TYR A 49 -4.77 13.22 -19.78
N GLU A 50 -4.93 14.29 -19.00
CA GLU A 50 -4.44 14.39 -17.61
C GLU A 50 -4.94 13.22 -16.73
N ASP A 51 -6.16 12.73 -17.00
CA ASP A 51 -6.74 11.60 -16.27
C ASP A 51 -5.98 10.28 -16.48
N ASP A 52 -5.27 10.12 -17.60
CA ASP A 52 -4.46 8.92 -17.84
C ASP A 52 -3.27 8.85 -16.89
N TYR A 53 -2.59 9.98 -16.65
CA TYR A 53 -1.54 10.09 -15.65
C TYR A 53 -2.05 9.79 -14.24
N LYS A 54 -3.26 10.25 -13.89
CA LYS A 54 -3.91 9.93 -12.61
C LYS A 54 -4.18 8.44 -12.46
N ARG A 55 -4.68 7.77 -13.51
CA ARG A 55 -4.91 6.32 -13.51
C ARG A 55 -3.61 5.54 -13.32
N ILE A 56 -2.54 5.93 -14.01
CA ILE A 56 -1.22 5.33 -13.86
C ILE A 56 -0.70 5.52 -12.42
N ALA A 57 -0.80 6.73 -11.87
CA ALA A 57 -0.40 7.02 -10.49
C ALA A 57 -1.17 6.16 -9.47
N TYR A 58 -2.46 5.93 -9.72
CA TYR A 58 -3.30 5.10 -8.86
C TYR A 58 -2.87 3.63 -8.91
N LEU A 59 -2.67 3.06 -10.09
CA LEU A 59 -2.20 1.68 -10.23
C LEU A 59 -0.82 1.45 -9.61
N ILE A 60 0.12 2.37 -9.84
CA ILE A 60 1.45 2.35 -9.21
C ILE A 60 1.30 2.34 -7.68
N THR A 61 0.44 3.21 -7.14
CA THR A 61 0.18 3.28 -5.70
C THR A 61 -0.44 1.99 -5.16
N PHE A 62 -1.36 1.35 -5.87
CA PHE A 62 -1.98 0.09 -5.43
C PHE A 62 -1.03 -1.09 -5.53
N LEU A 63 -0.20 -1.18 -6.57
CA LEU A 63 0.90 -2.16 -6.64
C LEU A 63 1.88 -1.97 -5.49
N PHE A 64 2.23 -0.71 -5.17
CA PHE A 64 3.09 -0.38 -4.05
C PHE A 64 2.44 -0.75 -2.71
N GLN A 65 1.15 -0.49 -2.54
CA GLN A 65 0.40 -0.88 -1.35
C GLN A 65 0.34 -2.41 -1.18
N LEU A 66 -0.02 -3.12 -2.25
CA LEU A 66 -0.12 -4.58 -2.30
C LEU A 66 1.22 -5.22 -1.98
N ARG A 67 2.32 -4.80 -2.60
CA ARG A 67 3.65 -5.39 -2.37
C ARG A 67 4.13 -5.24 -0.94
N ASN A 68 3.67 -4.23 -0.20
CA ASN A 68 4.18 -3.92 1.14
C ASN A 68 3.20 -4.22 2.28
N GLY A 69 1.98 -4.65 1.97
CA GLY A 69 0.93 -4.85 2.99
C GLY A 69 0.75 -3.59 3.86
N CYS A 70 0.78 -2.41 3.24
CA CYS A 70 0.68 -1.14 3.95
C CYS A 70 -0.72 -0.53 3.85
N ARG A 71 -1.00 0.46 4.69
CA ARG A 71 -2.25 1.23 4.55
C ARG A 71 -2.13 2.17 3.36
N ILE A 72 -3.25 2.47 2.72
CA ILE A 72 -3.29 3.34 1.54
C ILE A 72 -2.59 4.69 1.74
N TRP A 73 -2.72 5.32 2.91
CA TRP A 73 -1.99 6.57 3.17
C TRP A 73 -0.46 6.37 3.26
N GLU A 74 0.00 5.24 3.81
CA GLU A 74 1.43 4.89 3.85
C GLU A 74 1.96 4.68 2.42
N ALA A 75 1.15 4.08 1.55
CA ALA A 75 1.48 3.93 0.13
C ALA A 75 1.57 5.31 -0.57
N ILE A 76 0.56 6.16 -0.41
CA ILE A 76 0.53 7.51 -1.02
C ILE A 76 1.73 8.35 -0.53
N ALA A 77 1.98 8.39 0.79
CA ALA A 77 3.11 9.11 1.34
C ALA A 77 4.46 8.55 0.85
N GLY A 78 4.58 7.23 0.72
CA GLY A 78 5.76 6.59 0.14
C GLY A 78 5.99 6.98 -1.32
N MET A 79 4.92 7.02 -2.13
CA MET A 79 5.02 7.44 -3.52
C MET A 79 5.38 8.93 -3.66
N ILE A 80 4.83 9.80 -2.80
CA ILE A 80 5.23 11.21 -2.73
C ILE A 80 6.73 11.34 -2.40
N ASN A 81 7.20 10.59 -1.39
CA ASN A 81 8.62 10.60 -1.03
C ASN A 81 9.52 10.10 -2.16
N ILE A 82 9.10 9.07 -2.90
CA ILE A 82 9.83 8.59 -4.08
C ILE A 82 9.84 9.67 -5.18
N ALA A 83 8.69 10.28 -5.49
CA ALA A 83 8.57 11.30 -6.55
C ALA A 83 9.39 12.57 -6.27
N ILE A 84 9.45 13.03 -5.01
CA ILE A 84 10.28 14.19 -4.63
C ILE A 84 11.77 13.87 -4.79
N ASN A 85 12.19 12.66 -4.40
CA ASN A 85 13.59 12.27 -4.34
C ASN A 85 14.07 11.52 -5.59
N ILE A 86 13.28 11.46 -6.66
CA ILE A 86 13.51 10.57 -7.80
C ILE A 86 14.91 10.65 -8.39
N ASP A 87 15.45 11.87 -8.46
CA ASP A 87 16.77 12.20 -9.01
C ASP A 87 17.93 11.78 -8.09
N ASN A 88 17.66 11.58 -6.80
CA ASN A 88 18.63 11.18 -5.76
C ASN A 88 18.57 9.69 -5.43
N LEU A 89 17.72 8.91 -6.11
CA LEU A 89 17.57 7.47 -5.87
C LEU A 89 18.50 6.67 -6.78
N ASN A 90 19.18 5.66 -6.22
CA ASN A 90 19.97 4.71 -7.00
C ASN A 90 19.06 3.62 -7.61
N TRP A 91 18.63 3.83 -8.85
CA TRP A 91 17.73 2.91 -9.57
C TRP A 91 18.37 1.57 -10.01
N ASN A 92 19.68 1.42 -9.83
CA ASN A 92 20.36 0.13 -10.01
C ASN A 92 20.18 -0.81 -8.80
N GLU A 93 19.67 -0.29 -7.70
CA GLU A 93 19.42 -1.03 -6.46
C GLU A 93 17.93 -1.16 -6.13
N ARG A 94 17.63 -1.93 -5.09
CA ARG A 94 16.28 -2.08 -4.58
C ARG A 94 15.83 -0.78 -3.91
N ILE A 95 15.03 0.02 -4.60
CA ILE A 95 14.48 1.26 -4.02
C ILE A 95 13.61 0.97 -2.80
N THR A 96 14.00 1.58 -1.69
CA THR A 96 13.26 1.59 -0.43
C THR A 96 12.92 3.01 -0.02
N VAL A 97 11.83 3.17 0.74
CA VAL A 97 11.41 4.46 1.29
C VAL A 97 10.89 4.28 2.71
N LYS A 98 11.28 5.19 3.59
CA LYS A 98 10.75 5.25 4.96
C LYS A 98 9.48 6.09 5.00
N VAL A 99 8.45 5.55 5.63
CA VAL A 99 7.20 6.27 5.92
C VAL A 99 6.80 6.03 7.37
N ARG A 100 6.07 6.98 7.96
CA ARG A 100 5.51 6.77 9.29
C ARG A 100 4.40 5.72 9.25
N THR A 101 4.46 4.78 10.18
CA THR A 101 3.38 3.81 10.39
C THR A 101 2.15 4.51 10.96
N GLN A 102 1.01 4.34 10.29
CA GLN A 102 -0.24 4.99 10.68
C GLN A 102 -0.85 4.36 11.95
N LYS A 103 -1.52 5.18 12.75
CA LYS A 103 -2.22 4.81 14.00
C LYS A 103 -1.29 4.24 15.10
N ARG A 104 0.01 4.53 15.02
CA ARG A 104 1.03 4.21 16.02
C ARG A 104 1.32 5.44 16.88
N LYS A 105 1.32 5.27 18.21
CA LYS A 105 1.60 6.35 19.18
C LYS A 105 3.11 6.58 19.35
N ASP A 106 3.90 5.55 19.08
CA ASP A 106 5.35 5.46 19.25
C ASP A 106 6.15 5.96 18.05
N TRP A 107 5.52 6.67 17.11
CA TRP A 107 6.24 7.34 16.00
C TRP A 107 7.05 6.40 15.10
N GLU A 108 6.71 5.12 15.09
CA GLU A 108 7.45 4.10 14.35
C GLU A 108 7.43 4.36 12.83
N PHE A 109 8.61 4.30 12.22
CA PHE A 109 8.78 4.30 10.77
C PHE A 109 8.83 2.87 10.25
N ARG A 110 8.36 2.69 9.01
CA ARG A 110 8.50 1.44 8.27
C ARG A 110 9.14 1.69 6.92
N GLU A 111 9.94 0.73 6.48
CA GLU A 111 10.48 0.70 5.14
C GLU A 111 9.48 0.02 4.20
N LEU A 112 9.24 0.67 3.07
CA LEU A 112 8.45 0.17 1.97
C LEU A 112 9.34 0.03 0.74
N ILE A 113 9.03 -0.92 -0.12
CA ILE A 113 9.86 -1.29 -1.24
C ILE A 113 9.07 -1.17 -2.54
N ILE A 114 9.65 -0.52 -3.56
CA ILE A 114 8.99 -0.37 -4.85
C ILE A 114 8.80 -1.74 -5.53
N PRO A 115 7.65 -2.10 -6.10
CA PRO A 115 7.50 -3.28 -6.94
C PRO A 115 8.51 -3.30 -8.10
N LYS A 116 9.09 -4.47 -8.43
CA LYS A 116 10.13 -4.58 -9.48
C LYS A 116 9.66 -4.17 -10.88
N CYS A 117 8.34 -4.22 -11.11
CA CYS A 117 7.72 -3.85 -12.38
C CYS A 117 7.58 -2.35 -12.57
N ILE A 118 7.76 -1.54 -11.53
CA ILE A 118 7.74 -0.08 -11.61
C ILE A 118 9.18 0.42 -11.80
N LYS A 119 9.38 1.26 -12.81
CA LYS A 119 10.68 1.80 -13.23
C LYS A 119 10.78 3.31 -12.95
N LYS A 120 11.94 3.90 -13.21
CA LYS A 120 12.16 5.34 -13.01
C LYS A 120 11.21 6.16 -13.88
N GLU A 121 11.10 5.77 -15.15
CA GLU A 121 10.30 6.42 -16.17
C GLU A 121 8.80 6.41 -15.78
N ASP A 122 8.36 5.36 -15.08
CA ASP A 122 6.98 5.27 -14.57
C ASP A 122 6.70 6.33 -13.52
N ILE A 123 7.68 6.62 -12.65
CA ILE A 123 7.53 7.65 -11.61
C ILE A 123 7.71 9.04 -12.20
N GLU A 124 8.65 9.23 -13.14
CA GLU A 124 8.83 10.49 -13.88
C GLU A 124 7.52 10.89 -14.57
N MET A 125 6.87 9.93 -15.25
CA MET A 125 5.61 10.13 -15.96
C MET A 125 4.49 10.66 -15.06
N VAL A 126 4.42 10.25 -13.80
CA VAL A 126 3.35 10.65 -12.88
C VAL A 126 3.82 11.52 -11.72
N ARG A 127 5.04 12.08 -11.82
CA ARG A 127 5.67 12.87 -10.75
C ARG A 127 4.76 14.01 -10.30
N ASP A 128 4.22 14.74 -11.26
CA ASP A 128 3.38 15.92 -11.00
C ASP A 128 2.10 15.57 -10.25
N VAL A 129 1.49 14.40 -10.52
CA VAL A 129 0.31 13.93 -9.76
C VAL A 129 0.63 13.80 -8.27
N PHE A 130 1.82 13.30 -7.92
CA PHE A 130 2.24 13.17 -6.53
C PHE A 130 2.66 14.51 -5.91
N LEU A 131 3.29 15.40 -6.69
CA LEU A 131 3.62 16.76 -6.24
C LEU A 131 2.36 17.59 -5.99
N ASP A 132 1.32 17.45 -6.80
CA ASP A 132 0.02 18.09 -6.61
C ASP A 132 -0.69 17.57 -5.37
N ILE A 133 -0.63 16.27 -5.08
CA ILE A 133 -1.16 15.71 -3.84
C ILE A 133 -0.44 16.29 -2.62
N LYS A 134 0.89 16.40 -2.70
CA LYS A 134 1.71 17.04 -1.65
C LYS A 134 1.29 18.50 -1.47
N LYS A 135 1.16 19.25 -2.56
CA LYS A 135 0.74 20.66 -2.57
C LYS A 135 -0.68 20.84 -1.98
N GLU A 136 -1.65 20.00 -2.38
CA GLU A 136 -3.04 20.00 -1.86
C GLU A 136 -3.09 19.92 -0.33
N ILE A 137 -2.09 19.28 0.28
CA ILE A 137 -1.95 19.13 1.73
C ILE A 137 -1.12 20.25 2.34
N ASP A 138 0.03 20.58 1.75
CA ASP A 138 0.95 21.57 2.31
C ASP A 138 0.34 22.98 2.34
N GLU A 139 -0.55 23.30 1.39
CA GLU A 139 -1.31 24.56 1.34
C GLU A 139 -2.35 24.72 2.46
N LYS A 140 -2.64 23.67 3.22
CA LYS A 140 -3.57 23.78 4.35
C LYS A 140 -2.86 24.39 5.56
N LEU A 141 -3.46 25.41 6.14
CA LEU A 141 -2.86 26.19 7.23
C LEU A 141 -2.91 25.45 8.57
N THR A 142 -4.02 24.77 8.84
CA THR A 142 -4.24 24.08 10.11
C THR A 142 -4.07 22.57 9.99
N MET A 143 -3.80 21.92 11.14
CA MET A 143 -3.69 20.46 11.18
C MET A 143 -5.00 19.75 10.83
N ASP A 144 -6.13 20.32 11.26
CA ASP A 144 -7.45 19.76 10.96
C ASP A 144 -7.77 19.82 9.46
N GLU A 145 -7.37 20.89 8.78
CA GLU A 145 -7.53 21.00 7.33
C GLU A 145 -6.63 20.02 6.58
N LYS A 146 -5.37 19.85 7.00
CA LYS A 146 -4.49 18.81 6.45
C LYS A 146 -5.10 17.42 6.62
N LEU A 147 -5.70 17.15 7.77
CA LEU A 147 -6.37 15.88 8.04
C LEU A 147 -7.62 15.68 7.17
N LYS A 148 -8.41 16.73 6.95
CA LYS A 148 -9.56 16.70 6.01
C LYS A 148 -9.10 16.44 4.58
N ALA A 149 -8.05 17.14 4.12
CA ALA A 149 -7.46 16.94 2.78
C ALA A 149 -6.97 15.49 2.59
N LYS A 150 -6.21 14.97 3.55
CA LYS A 150 -5.80 13.57 3.57
C LYS A 150 -6.98 12.60 3.49
N LYS A 151 -8.05 12.82 4.27
CA LYS A 151 -9.25 11.96 4.22
C LYS A 151 -9.89 12.00 2.82
N LYS A 152 -9.96 13.18 2.19
CA LYS A 152 -10.46 13.35 0.82
C LYS A 152 -9.61 12.59 -0.20
N ILE A 153 -8.28 12.71 -0.13
CA ILE A 153 -7.34 12.01 -1.01
C ILE A 153 -7.46 10.49 -0.83
N VAL A 154 -7.47 9.98 0.41
CA VAL A 154 -7.66 8.55 0.68
C VAL A 154 -9.00 8.05 0.12
N LYS A 155 -10.08 8.82 0.28
CA LYS A 155 -11.39 8.49 -0.29
C LYS A 155 -11.35 8.46 -1.82
N ARG A 156 -10.61 9.37 -2.47
CA ARG A 156 -10.43 9.42 -3.93
C ARG A 156 -9.81 8.13 -4.45
N PHE A 157 -8.68 7.71 -3.88
CA PHE A 157 -8.03 6.44 -4.23
C PHE A 157 -8.93 5.24 -3.96
N GLY A 158 -9.55 5.18 -2.78
CA GLY A 158 -10.43 4.06 -2.42
C GLY A 158 -11.68 3.95 -3.31
N ALA A 159 -12.30 5.08 -3.65
CA ALA A 159 -13.45 5.11 -4.55
C ALA A 159 -13.08 4.68 -5.97
N TRP A 160 -11.93 5.12 -6.48
CA TRP A 160 -11.45 4.69 -7.79
C TRP A 160 -11.16 3.18 -7.82
N LEU A 161 -10.46 2.65 -6.81
CA LEU A 161 -10.17 1.22 -6.72
C LEU A 161 -11.45 0.38 -6.69
N TYR A 162 -12.43 0.81 -5.89
CA TYR A 162 -13.70 0.13 -5.79
C TYR A 162 -14.50 0.20 -7.09
N LYS A 163 -14.55 1.36 -7.75
CA LYS A 163 -15.28 1.55 -9.01
C LYS A 163 -14.71 0.70 -10.15
N ASN A 164 -13.38 0.61 -10.25
CA ASN A 164 -12.73 -0.04 -11.39
C ASN A 164 -12.46 -1.54 -11.18
N TYR A 165 -12.26 -1.98 -9.93
CA TYR A 165 -11.89 -3.36 -9.63
C TYR A 165 -12.83 -4.05 -8.64
N GLY A 166 -13.78 -3.35 -8.04
CA GLY A 166 -14.59 -3.89 -6.95
C GLY A 166 -13.79 -4.19 -5.68
N ILE A 167 -12.57 -3.68 -5.55
CA ILE A 167 -11.66 -3.96 -4.42
C ILE A 167 -11.66 -2.77 -3.45
N ASN A 168 -11.54 -3.04 -2.15
CA ASN A 168 -11.26 -1.99 -1.17
C ASN A 168 -9.77 -1.97 -0.81
N THR A 169 -9.24 -0.81 -0.42
CA THR A 169 -7.79 -0.65 -0.17
C THR A 169 -7.26 -1.54 0.94
N HIS A 170 -8.12 -1.97 1.86
CA HIS A 170 -7.71 -2.81 2.99
C HIS A 170 -7.54 -4.28 2.57
N SER A 171 -8.29 -4.72 1.56
CA SER A 171 -8.11 -6.05 0.94
C SER A 171 -6.71 -6.19 0.33
N LEU A 172 -6.14 -5.14 -0.27
CA LEU A 172 -4.76 -5.16 -0.78
C LEU A 172 -3.73 -5.43 0.32
N ARG A 173 -3.95 -4.85 1.51
CA ARG A 173 -3.09 -5.09 2.67
C ARG A 173 -3.14 -6.55 3.11
N TYR A 174 -4.35 -7.11 3.17
CA TYR A 174 -4.53 -8.49 3.63
C TYR A 174 -4.10 -9.53 2.61
N ALA A 175 -4.29 -9.27 1.31
CA ALA A 175 -3.77 -10.15 0.26
C ALA A 175 -2.27 -10.43 0.46
N TYR A 176 -1.46 -9.42 0.79
CA TYR A 176 -0.04 -9.59 1.09
C TYR A 176 0.22 -10.41 2.37
N VAL A 177 -0.51 -10.11 3.45
CA VAL A 177 -0.36 -10.82 4.73
C VAL A 177 -0.70 -12.30 4.55
N THR A 178 -1.83 -12.58 3.91
CA THR A 178 -2.32 -13.92 3.62
C THR A 178 -1.35 -14.68 2.74
N TYR A 179 -0.89 -14.06 1.64
CA TYR A 179 0.08 -14.65 0.74
C TYR A 179 1.36 -15.09 1.47
N LEU A 180 1.95 -14.21 2.29
CA LEU A 180 3.15 -14.57 3.02
C LEU A 180 2.89 -15.63 4.10
N GLY A 181 1.72 -15.61 4.75
CA GLY A 181 1.34 -16.62 5.72
C GLY A 181 1.20 -18.01 5.11
N GLU A 182 0.63 -18.10 3.90
CA GLU A 182 0.57 -19.34 3.11
C GLU A 182 1.97 -19.81 2.67
N HIS A 183 2.94 -18.90 2.52
CA HIS A 183 4.34 -19.27 2.24
C HIS A 183 5.14 -19.53 3.53
N GLY A 184 4.46 -19.92 4.62
CA GLY A 184 5.09 -20.36 5.87
C GLY A 184 5.72 -19.25 6.72
N ILE A 185 5.53 -17.96 6.38
CA ILE A 185 6.09 -16.87 7.18
C ILE A 185 5.32 -16.76 8.51
N PRO A 186 5.99 -16.84 9.68
CA PRO A 186 5.31 -16.82 10.96
C PRO A 186 4.53 -15.52 11.20
N ALA A 187 3.37 -15.61 11.86
CA ALA A 187 2.49 -14.48 12.14
C ALA A 187 3.20 -13.34 12.89
N GLN A 188 4.14 -13.66 13.78
CA GLN A 188 4.96 -12.68 14.50
C GLN A 188 5.87 -11.88 13.56
N VAL A 189 6.45 -12.55 12.56
CA VAL A 189 7.27 -11.91 11.53
C VAL A 189 6.40 -11.02 10.64
N LEU A 190 5.23 -11.51 10.23
CA LEU A 190 4.26 -10.72 9.46
C LEU A 190 3.79 -9.48 10.21
N ALA A 191 3.54 -9.59 11.51
CA ALA A 191 3.20 -8.47 12.37
C ALA A 191 4.33 -7.42 12.40
N LYS A 192 5.59 -7.85 12.45
CA LYS A 192 6.78 -6.97 12.37
C LYS A 192 6.98 -6.34 10.98
N ILE A 193 6.69 -7.05 9.89
CA ILE A 193 6.78 -6.51 8.51
C ILE A 193 5.68 -5.47 8.26
N THR A 194 4.45 -5.81 8.63
CA THR A 194 3.25 -4.99 8.36
C THR A 194 2.92 -3.98 9.45
N LYS A 195 3.69 -3.98 10.54
CA LYS A 195 3.57 -3.12 11.73
C LYS A 195 2.17 -3.15 12.34
N HIS A 196 1.56 -4.33 12.37
CA HIS A 196 0.30 -4.56 13.09
C HIS A 196 0.54 -4.52 14.60
N LYS A 197 -0.31 -3.78 15.34
CA LYS A 197 -0.26 -3.77 16.82
C LYS A 197 -0.87 -5.04 17.42
N ASN A 198 -1.96 -5.52 16.83
CA ASN A 198 -2.65 -6.72 17.29
C ASN A 198 -2.35 -7.85 16.31
N ILE A 199 -1.70 -8.89 16.83
CA ILE A 199 -1.29 -10.09 16.09
C ILE A 199 -2.45 -11.05 15.86
N ASN A 200 -3.47 -11.05 16.72
CA ASN A 200 -4.59 -12.00 16.69
C ASN A 200 -5.29 -12.03 15.32
N TYR A 201 -5.41 -10.88 14.66
CA TYR A 201 -5.99 -10.82 13.32
C TYR A 201 -5.12 -11.54 12.28
N ILE A 202 -3.80 -11.33 12.34
CA ILE A 202 -2.86 -12.02 11.44
C ILE A 202 -2.91 -13.51 11.74
N GLU A 203 -2.84 -13.89 13.02
CA GLU A 203 -2.92 -15.28 13.47
C GLU A 203 -4.17 -15.98 12.95
N THR A 204 -5.36 -15.41 13.14
CA THR A 204 -6.61 -16.06 12.68
C THR A 204 -6.58 -16.35 11.17
N TYR A 205 -6.07 -15.39 10.38
CA TYR A 205 -6.03 -15.51 8.92
C TYR A 205 -4.95 -16.47 8.43
N THR A 206 -3.74 -16.38 8.99
CA THR A 206 -2.60 -17.17 8.52
C THR A 206 -2.62 -18.57 9.11
N GLN A 207 -2.94 -18.72 10.40
CA GLN A 207 -2.97 -20.03 11.06
C GLN A 207 -4.08 -20.92 10.50
N SER A 208 -5.28 -20.39 10.24
CA SER A 208 -6.37 -21.23 9.71
C SER A 208 -6.09 -21.75 8.30
N ARG A 209 -5.43 -20.94 7.46
CA ARG A 209 -5.06 -21.35 6.08
C ARG A 209 -3.84 -22.25 6.08
N LEU A 210 -2.79 -21.88 6.81
CA LEU A 210 -1.58 -22.68 6.95
C LEU A 210 -1.88 -24.04 7.60
N ALA A 211 -2.76 -24.10 8.61
CA ALA A 211 -3.16 -25.37 9.22
C ALA A 211 -3.85 -26.30 8.22
N LYS A 212 -4.71 -25.75 7.34
CA LYS A 212 -5.33 -26.52 6.25
C LYS A 212 -4.31 -27.00 5.23
N GLU A 213 -3.32 -26.18 4.90
CA GLU A 213 -2.26 -26.53 3.96
C GLU A 213 -1.33 -27.61 4.52
N ILE A 214 -0.88 -27.46 5.78
CA ILE A 214 -0.11 -28.46 6.51
C ILE A 214 -0.89 -29.77 6.54
N LEU A 215 -2.14 -29.76 7.02
CA LEU A 215 -2.97 -30.97 7.09
C LEU A 215 -3.12 -31.68 5.74
N LYS A 216 -3.15 -30.93 4.63
CA LYS A 216 -3.34 -31.48 3.29
C LYS A 216 -2.05 -32.03 2.66
N ASN A 217 -0.91 -31.40 2.95
CA ASN A 217 0.31 -31.60 2.17
C ASN A 217 1.52 -32.05 3.01
N ILE A 218 1.43 -32.03 4.34
CA ILE A 218 2.54 -32.30 5.27
C ILE A 218 2.05 -33.28 6.32
N GLY A 219 2.71 -34.43 6.43
CA GLY A 219 2.37 -35.46 7.40
C GLY A 219 2.62 -36.87 6.88
N ASP A 220 2.54 -37.04 5.56
CA ASP A 220 3.06 -38.22 4.89
C ASP A 220 4.59 -38.12 4.91
N LEU A 221 5.22 -39.04 5.63
CA LEU A 221 6.60 -39.41 5.35
C LEU A 221 6.47 -40.34 4.15
N ASP A 222 6.96 -39.93 2.98
CA ASP A 222 7.26 -40.95 1.97
C ASP A 222 8.30 -41.89 2.62
N ASP A 223 8.00 -43.19 2.65
CA ASP A 223 8.94 -44.25 3.07
C ASP A 223 10.20 -44.27 2.18
#